data_AF-A0A535ZQV0-F1
#
_entry.id   AF-A0A535ZQV0-F1
#
_cell.length_a   1.000
_cell.length_b   1.000
_cell.length_c   1.000
_cell.angle_alpha   90.00
_cell.angle_beta   90.00
_cell.angle_gamma   90.00
#
_symmetry.space_group_name_H-M   'P 1'
#
loop_
_entity.id
_entity.type
_entity.pdbx_description
1 polymer ?
#
loop_
_entity_poly.entity_id
_entity_poly.type
_entity_poly.pdbx_seq_one_letter_code
_entity_poly.pdbx_strand_id
1 'polypeptide(L)'
;MRFVRLPIPLVSIGALVALVATPMPAGAAASPAHHSISCAAGAVNCTEVEDPEAFGEGIYVGHDEPSTLFYSKHAGSGNRNQWKLVLPSDPAPDAAPGRSYNFQLRPAFWFGMALCDTESAPHPLVIHTCTADSDSNITTDANIANHVGTAFMEMQFYPPGWKKWPQGTSCDATRWCAALNIDSLSRDYPGGLDLNATCQAITGLEYVNFAFITRSGVPQAPPSPVNSTLATFTANPAVDLMMNSGDTIITTMLDTSHGLRIDIRDVTTGQSGFMVASAANGFGQVKFAPSPSTECTNIPYDFHPMYSTSSEQTRVPWAAHSYNIAFSDEIGHFDYCTATPGNGKKCTGSEGVAGDQERADSEDLFCYRASESSLVPVTGCQGTNGGFDGVPYKPLWPDGNTADHPTPVLFSSPMTGGQNYGRAAFEADLPRIEFADTSTAGTCNRTTGAGCTLIPATDDPDGSGGFVPADFYPFFSIASSSSGCLWLLGNDVPGVTTNDFGKNAQYGSLLKLTYPLFGGGGATTQRFNDFRNIMTNPCPR
;
A
#
# COMPACT_ATOMS: atom_id res chain seq x y z
N MET A 1 -90.53 -7.44 -21.00
CA MET A 1 -91.05 -6.62 -22.12
C MET A 1 -90.01 -6.59 -23.22
N ARG A 2 -90.32 -7.13 -24.40
CA ARG A 2 -89.49 -7.04 -25.62
C ARG A 2 -89.73 -5.69 -26.29
N PHE A 3 -88.69 -4.95 -26.65
CA PHE A 3 -88.61 -4.08 -27.85
C PHE A 3 -87.12 -3.88 -28.18
N VAL A 4 -86.60 -4.58 -29.20
CA VAL A 4 -86.35 -4.12 -30.59
C VAL A 4 -85.19 -3.11 -30.70
N ARG A 5 -84.09 -3.58 -31.31
CA ARG A 5 -82.96 -2.78 -31.82
C ARG A 5 -83.28 -2.27 -33.22
N LEU A 6 -82.95 -1.02 -33.55
CA LEU A 6 -82.47 -0.59 -34.88
C LEU A 6 -81.68 0.73 -34.76
N PRO A 7 -80.71 1.01 -35.65
CA PRO A 7 -79.57 1.91 -35.40
C PRO A 7 -79.68 3.27 -36.13
N ILE A 8 -78.95 4.28 -35.66
CA ILE A 8 -78.66 5.51 -36.41
C ILE A 8 -77.15 5.83 -36.25
N PRO A 9 -76.43 6.13 -37.35
CA PRO A 9 -74.97 6.24 -37.35
C PRO A 9 -74.52 7.63 -36.86
N LEU A 10 -73.51 7.66 -35.98
CA LEU A 10 -72.78 8.89 -35.66
C LEU A 10 -71.65 9.09 -36.66
N VAL A 11 -71.72 10.22 -37.37
CA VAL A 11 -70.70 10.77 -38.24
C VAL A 11 -69.49 11.21 -37.41
N SER A 12 -68.32 10.75 -37.79
CA SER A 12 -67.03 11.08 -37.21
C SER A 12 -66.58 12.49 -37.60
N ILE A 13 -66.23 13.32 -36.62
CA ILE A 13 -65.35 14.48 -36.81
C ILE A 13 -64.14 14.25 -35.91
N GLY A 14 -63.03 13.83 -36.52
CA GLY A 14 -61.75 13.68 -35.84
C GLY A 14 -61.11 15.05 -35.60
N ALA A 15 -60.92 15.41 -34.33
CA ALA A 15 -60.01 16.48 -33.94
C ALA A 15 -58.65 15.83 -33.59
N LEU A 16 -57.65 16.06 -34.44
CA LEU A 16 -56.25 15.78 -34.12
C LEU A 16 -55.82 16.73 -32.99
N VAL A 17 -55.58 16.19 -31.79
CA VAL A 17 -54.82 16.89 -30.74
C VAL A 17 -53.38 16.43 -30.87
N ALA A 18 -52.51 17.28 -31.42
CA ALA A 18 -51.08 17.06 -31.39
C ALA A 18 -50.57 17.34 -29.96
N LEU A 19 -50.28 16.28 -29.19
CA LEU A 19 -49.49 16.41 -27.97
C LEU A 19 -48.04 16.72 -28.37
N VAL A 20 -47.62 17.97 -28.20
CA VAL A 20 -46.21 18.33 -28.19
C VAL A 20 -45.64 17.85 -26.86
N ALA A 21 -45.02 16.67 -26.86
CA ALA A 21 -44.19 16.22 -25.74
C ALA A 21 -42.89 17.04 -25.77
N THR A 22 -42.79 18.02 -24.89
CA THR A 22 -41.51 18.68 -24.60
C THR A 22 -40.59 17.65 -23.93
N PRO A 23 -39.40 17.36 -24.48
CA PRO A 23 -38.43 16.52 -23.78
C PRO A 23 -38.02 17.26 -22.50
N MET A 24 -38.30 16.66 -21.34
CA MET A 24 -37.67 17.11 -20.10
C MET A 24 -36.16 16.95 -20.28
N PRO A 25 -35.34 17.94 -19.91
CA PRO A 25 -33.90 17.72 -19.88
C PRO A 25 -33.64 16.54 -18.95
N ALA A 26 -32.97 15.51 -19.45
CA ALA A 26 -32.38 14.51 -18.59
C ALA A 26 -31.57 15.29 -17.54
N GLY A 27 -31.94 15.17 -16.27
CA GLY A 27 -31.16 15.77 -15.19
C GLY A 27 -29.72 15.33 -15.40
N ALA A 28 -28.80 16.29 -15.52
CA ALA A 28 -27.38 15.99 -15.55
C ALA A 28 -27.12 15.06 -14.36
N ALA A 29 -26.67 13.83 -14.62
CA ALA A 29 -26.18 12.97 -13.57
C ALA A 29 -25.11 13.80 -12.84
N ALA A 30 -25.29 14.01 -11.53
CA ALA A 30 -24.29 14.72 -10.75
C ALA A 30 -22.95 14.00 -11.00
N SER A 31 -21.93 14.74 -11.44
CA SER A 31 -20.59 14.19 -11.53
C SER A 31 -20.25 13.57 -10.17
N PRO A 32 -19.72 12.33 -10.15
CA PRO A 32 -19.38 11.70 -8.88
C PRO A 32 -18.47 12.63 -8.08
N ALA A 33 -18.69 12.74 -6.77
CA ALA A 33 -17.82 13.53 -5.91
C ALA A 33 -16.38 12.99 -6.01
N HIS A 34 -15.43 13.90 -6.15
CA HIS A 34 -14.01 13.58 -6.11
C HIS A 34 -13.67 12.92 -4.77
N HIS A 35 -12.75 11.95 -4.80
CA HIS A 35 -12.19 11.30 -3.63
C HIS A 35 -10.76 10.90 -3.97
N SER A 36 -9.85 10.95 -3.01
CA SER A 36 -8.45 10.55 -3.15
C SER A 36 -7.96 9.90 -1.86
N ILE A 37 -6.86 9.16 -1.97
CA ILE A 37 -6.11 8.71 -0.82
C ILE A 37 -5.37 9.92 -0.23
N SER A 38 -5.44 10.06 1.09
CA SER A 38 -4.66 11.04 1.84
C SER A 38 -3.60 10.31 2.64
N CYS A 39 -2.38 10.25 2.11
CA CYS A 39 -1.23 9.69 2.80
C CYS A 39 -0.81 10.51 4.03
N ALA A 40 -1.47 11.64 4.35
CA ALA A 40 -1.26 12.38 5.59
C ALA A 40 -2.22 11.95 6.74
N ALA A 41 -3.12 11.00 6.50
CA ALA A 41 -4.22 10.69 7.42
C ALA A 41 -4.00 9.45 8.32
N GLY A 42 -2.91 8.71 8.15
CA GLY A 42 -2.57 7.53 8.98
C GLY A 42 -3.48 6.31 8.84
N ALA A 43 -4.43 6.34 7.89
CA ALA A 43 -5.44 5.29 7.68
C ALA A 43 -5.28 4.55 6.36
N VAL A 44 -4.26 4.89 5.58
CA VAL A 44 -4.05 4.36 4.23
C VAL A 44 -2.59 4.02 4.04
N ASN A 45 -2.36 2.88 3.41
CA ASN A 45 -1.04 2.37 3.04
C ASN A 45 -0.52 3.21 1.87
N CYS A 46 0.51 4.00 2.11
CA CYS A 46 1.27 4.70 1.08
C CYS A 46 2.76 4.37 1.27
N THR A 47 3.63 4.91 0.41
CA THR A 47 5.05 4.69 0.56
C THR A 47 5.64 5.61 1.61
N GLU A 48 6.32 5.05 2.61
CA GLU A 48 6.89 5.89 3.66
C GLU A 48 7.89 6.91 3.11
N VAL A 49 7.71 8.19 3.46
CA VAL A 49 8.56 9.28 2.98
C VAL A 49 9.80 9.40 3.85
N GLU A 50 10.91 9.90 3.31
CA GLU A 50 12.14 10.04 4.09
C GLU A 50 11.99 11.00 5.27
N ASP A 51 11.15 12.03 5.17
CA ASP A 51 10.92 13.02 6.23
C ASP A 51 9.42 13.37 6.34
N PRO A 52 8.73 12.97 7.42
CA PRO A 52 7.27 13.14 7.54
C PRO A 52 6.86 14.59 7.76
N GLU A 53 7.79 15.49 8.10
CA GLU A 53 7.62 16.93 8.06
C GLU A 53 7.15 17.42 6.68
N ALA A 54 7.26 16.58 5.64
CA ALA A 54 6.55 16.77 4.39
C ALA A 54 5.05 17.06 4.56
N PHE A 55 4.38 16.38 5.48
CA PHE A 55 2.95 16.52 5.73
C PHE A 55 2.62 17.57 6.78
N GLY A 56 3.63 18.09 7.48
CA GLY A 56 3.54 19.07 8.55
C GLY A 56 4.14 18.56 9.85
N GLU A 57 4.54 19.49 10.74
CA GLU A 57 5.13 19.16 12.04
C GLU A 57 4.17 18.30 12.89
N GLY A 58 4.64 17.15 13.38
CA GLY A 58 3.86 16.23 14.21
C GLY A 58 2.81 15.41 13.46
N ILE A 59 2.85 15.38 12.12
CA ILE A 59 1.99 14.51 11.31
C ILE A 59 2.78 13.25 10.96
N TYR A 60 2.53 12.20 11.74
CA TYR A 60 3.00 10.85 11.46
C TYR A 60 1.84 10.00 10.92
N VAL A 61 2.16 9.16 9.95
CA VAL A 61 1.20 8.35 9.19
C VAL A 61 1.60 6.87 9.27
N GLY A 62 2.72 6.59 9.95
CA GLY A 62 3.71 5.76 9.29
C GLY A 62 3.37 4.31 9.09
N HIS A 63 4.16 3.83 8.15
CA HIS A 63 4.05 2.56 7.48
C HIS A 63 5.22 1.74 8.02
N ASP A 64 4.95 0.80 8.92
CA ASP A 64 6.00 -0.11 9.40
C ASP A 64 6.10 -1.25 8.38
N GLU A 65 7.23 -1.32 7.69
CA GLU A 65 7.34 -2.11 6.47
C GLU A 65 8.57 -3.04 6.50
N PRO A 66 8.49 -4.19 7.21
CA PRO A 66 9.47 -5.25 7.08
C PRO A 66 9.48 -5.81 5.65
N SER A 67 10.65 -5.81 5.01
CA SER A 67 10.78 -6.13 3.59
C SER A 67 11.93 -7.06 3.21
N THR A 68 11.79 -7.64 2.02
CA THR A 68 12.87 -8.29 1.28
C THR A 68 13.11 -7.60 -0.06
N LEU A 69 14.36 -7.20 -0.31
CA LEU A 69 14.78 -6.56 -1.56
C LEU A 69 15.56 -7.57 -2.41
N PHE A 70 15.47 -7.48 -3.73
CA PHE A 70 16.11 -8.42 -4.64
C PHE A 70 16.99 -7.71 -5.67
N TYR A 71 18.26 -8.11 -5.77
CA TYR A 71 19.23 -7.48 -6.66
C TYR A 71 19.78 -8.44 -7.73
N SER A 72 19.97 -7.90 -8.92
CA SER A 72 20.53 -8.59 -10.06
C SER A 72 21.13 -7.61 -11.06
N LYS A 73 22.25 -7.99 -11.67
CA LYS A 73 22.90 -7.21 -12.75
C LYS A 73 22.41 -7.63 -14.13
N HIS A 74 21.46 -8.57 -14.20
CA HIS A 74 20.88 -9.00 -15.46
C HIS A 74 19.91 -7.93 -15.95
N ALA A 75 20.15 -7.39 -17.16
CA ALA A 75 19.21 -6.48 -17.79
C ALA A 75 17.81 -7.11 -17.85
N GLY A 76 16.80 -6.34 -17.48
CA GLY A 76 15.44 -6.82 -17.25
C GLY A 76 15.09 -6.98 -15.77
N SER A 77 16.08 -7.01 -14.86
CA SER A 77 15.81 -7.23 -13.44
C SER A 77 15.26 -6.00 -12.72
N GLY A 78 15.30 -4.82 -13.32
CA GLY A 78 14.68 -3.61 -12.78
C GLY A 78 13.24 -3.38 -13.26
N ASN A 79 12.80 -4.12 -14.29
CA ASN A 79 11.58 -3.77 -15.03
C ASN A 79 10.69 -4.96 -15.44
N ARG A 80 11.21 -6.18 -15.29
CA ARG A 80 10.46 -7.40 -15.59
C ARG A 80 10.76 -8.47 -14.56
N ASN A 81 9.74 -8.82 -13.79
CA ASN A 81 9.84 -9.87 -12.80
C ASN A 81 8.56 -10.71 -12.71
N GLN A 82 8.71 -11.93 -12.21
CA GLN A 82 7.60 -12.83 -11.95
C GLN A 82 7.76 -13.47 -10.57
N TRP A 83 6.66 -13.48 -9.82
CA TRP A 83 6.54 -14.01 -8.49
C TRP A 83 5.53 -15.15 -8.46
N LYS A 84 5.77 -16.13 -7.60
CA LYS A 84 4.75 -17.07 -7.16
C LYS A 84 4.35 -16.68 -5.75
N LEU A 85 3.06 -16.64 -5.47
CA LEU A 85 2.49 -16.32 -4.17
C LEU A 85 1.44 -17.39 -3.80
N VAL A 86 1.40 -17.79 -2.53
CA VAL A 86 0.26 -18.49 -1.94
C VAL A 86 -0.40 -17.53 -0.97
N LEU A 87 -1.67 -17.21 -1.23
CA LEU A 87 -2.44 -16.31 -0.39
C LEU A 87 -2.71 -16.96 0.97
N PRO A 88 -2.51 -16.25 2.08
CA PRO A 88 -2.74 -16.82 3.40
C PRO A 88 -4.24 -17.05 3.66
N SER A 89 -4.51 -18.01 4.53
CA SER A 89 -5.84 -18.36 5.04
C SER A 89 -5.96 -18.01 6.50
N ASP A 90 -7.12 -17.46 6.86
CA ASP A 90 -7.49 -17.18 8.23
C ASP A 90 -8.03 -18.44 8.95
N PRO A 91 -7.99 -18.45 10.29
CA PRO A 91 -8.76 -19.41 11.07
C PRO A 91 -10.28 -19.21 10.89
N ALA A 92 -11.08 -20.04 11.56
CA ALA A 92 -12.53 -19.89 11.54
C ALA A 92 -12.94 -18.49 12.05
N PRO A 93 -14.00 -17.86 11.48
CA PRO A 93 -14.36 -16.45 11.75
C PRO A 93 -15.11 -16.25 13.07
N ASP A 94 -14.74 -16.98 14.11
CA ASP A 94 -15.21 -16.85 15.48
C ASP A 94 -14.11 -16.21 16.33
N ALA A 95 -14.16 -14.88 16.48
CA ALA A 95 -13.18 -14.14 17.26
C ALA A 95 -13.07 -14.68 18.70
N ALA A 96 -11.85 -14.96 19.12
CA ALA A 96 -11.53 -15.51 20.44
C ALA A 96 -10.23 -14.90 20.96
N PRO A 97 -10.00 -14.85 22.29
CA PRO A 97 -8.73 -14.42 22.85
C PRO A 97 -7.56 -15.24 22.30
N GLY A 98 -6.49 -14.58 21.88
CA GLY A 98 -5.31 -15.23 21.29
C GLY A 98 -5.51 -15.72 19.85
N ARG A 99 -6.65 -15.41 19.20
CA ARG A 99 -6.87 -15.68 17.78
C ARG A 99 -6.66 -14.40 16.96
N SER A 100 -5.97 -14.53 15.84
CA SER A 100 -5.71 -13.42 14.92
C SER A 100 -6.18 -13.74 13.50
N TYR A 101 -6.28 -12.69 12.70
CA TYR A 101 -6.69 -12.73 11.30
C TYR A 101 -5.75 -11.84 10.47
N ASN A 102 -5.63 -12.11 9.17
CA ASN A 102 -4.72 -11.36 8.30
C ASN A 102 -4.97 -9.84 8.37
N PHE A 103 -6.22 -9.39 8.38
CA PHE A 103 -6.54 -7.96 8.47
C PHE A 103 -6.07 -7.27 9.76
N GLN A 104 -5.74 -8.05 10.80
CA GLN A 104 -5.17 -7.54 12.05
C GLN A 104 -3.64 -7.56 12.05
N LEU A 105 -3.03 -8.38 11.21
CA LEU A 105 -1.57 -8.43 11.09
C LEU A 105 -1.06 -7.42 10.06
N ARG A 106 -1.88 -7.14 9.04
CA ARG A 106 -1.52 -6.30 7.90
C ARG A 106 -2.73 -5.61 7.26
N PRO A 107 -2.64 -4.34 6.89
CA PRO A 107 -3.55 -3.73 5.93
C PRO A 107 -3.39 -4.31 4.52
N ALA A 108 -2.15 -4.51 4.07
CA ALA A 108 -1.81 -5.14 2.81
C ALA A 108 -0.36 -5.64 2.84
N PHE A 109 -0.03 -6.58 1.96
CA PHE A 109 1.35 -6.82 1.53
C PHE A 109 1.47 -6.52 0.04
N TRP A 110 2.69 -6.27 -0.43
CA TRP A 110 2.88 -5.83 -1.82
C TRP A 110 4.17 -6.31 -2.46
N PHE A 111 4.20 -6.26 -3.81
CA PHE A 111 5.42 -6.33 -4.61
C PHE A 111 5.73 -4.95 -5.20
N GLY A 112 7.00 -4.54 -5.09
CA GLY A 112 7.46 -3.18 -5.38
C GLY A 112 8.20 -3.02 -6.71
N MET A 113 8.17 -1.81 -7.28
CA MET A 113 9.03 -1.38 -8.39
C MET A 113 9.15 0.15 -8.45
N ALA A 114 10.35 0.68 -8.69
CA ALA A 114 10.53 2.12 -8.95
C ALA A 114 10.15 2.48 -10.39
N LEU A 115 9.30 3.50 -10.56
CA LEU A 115 8.80 3.97 -11.86
C LEU A 115 9.25 5.40 -12.15
N CYS A 116 9.30 5.75 -13.44
CA CYS A 116 9.49 7.13 -13.88
C CYS A 116 8.27 7.99 -13.52
N ASP A 117 8.49 9.14 -12.87
CA ASP A 117 7.49 10.18 -12.70
C ASP A 117 8.14 11.56 -12.70
N THR A 118 8.08 12.26 -13.82
CA THR A 118 8.76 13.55 -14.04
C THR A 118 8.13 14.73 -13.31
N GLU A 119 6.96 14.56 -12.72
CA GLU A 119 6.30 15.57 -11.88
C GLU A 119 6.46 15.25 -10.39
N SER A 120 7.11 14.14 -10.06
CA SER A 120 7.47 13.76 -8.69
C SER A 120 8.87 14.24 -8.29
N ALA A 121 9.12 14.21 -6.98
CA ALA A 121 10.39 14.44 -6.34
C ALA A 121 11.52 13.57 -6.93
N PRO A 122 12.77 14.05 -6.93
CA PRO A 122 13.21 15.24 -6.17
C PRO A 122 13.21 16.56 -6.94
N HIS A 123 13.06 16.56 -8.27
CA HIS A 123 13.34 17.75 -9.08
C HIS A 123 12.34 18.00 -10.24
N PRO A 124 11.03 18.09 -9.95
CA PRO A 124 9.99 18.21 -10.99
C PRO A 124 10.02 19.53 -11.77
N LEU A 125 10.76 20.57 -11.31
CA LEU A 125 10.84 21.87 -12.01
C LEU A 125 11.91 21.95 -13.10
N VAL A 126 12.88 21.04 -13.11
CA VAL A 126 14.07 21.15 -13.99
C VAL A 126 14.32 19.86 -14.77
N ILE A 127 14.05 18.70 -14.18
CA ILE A 127 14.35 17.40 -14.79
C ILE A 127 13.04 16.74 -15.25
N HIS A 128 12.69 16.98 -16.51
CA HIS A 128 11.42 16.49 -17.11
C HIS A 128 11.57 15.25 -18.00
N THR A 129 12.69 14.54 -17.89
CA THR A 129 12.95 13.36 -18.72
C THR A 129 13.45 12.19 -17.89
N CYS A 130 12.75 11.07 -17.97
CA CYS A 130 13.17 9.78 -17.45
C CYS A 130 13.35 8.81 -18.62
N THR A 131 14.52 8.18 -18.73
CA THR A 131 14.71 7.16 -19.76
C THR A 131 14.22 5.84 -19.20
N ALA A 132 13.04 5.38 -19.60
CA ALA A 132 12.49 4.09 -19.15
C ALA A 132 13.51 2.94 -19.27
N ASP A 133 13.42 1.96 -18.38
CA ASP A 133 14.20 0.72 -18.42
C ASP A 133 15.73 0.92 -18.46
N SER A 134 16.24 2.01 -17.87
CA SER A 134 17.62 2.43 -18.08
C SER A 134 18.38 2.72 -16.78
N ASP A 135 19.55 2.08 -16.66
CA ASP A 135 20.50 2.35 -15.57
C ASP A 135 21.20 3.70 -15.74
N SER A 136 20.96 4.44 -16.83
CA SER A 136 21.37 5.84 -16.94
C SER A 136 20.68 6.77 -15.93
N ASN A 137 19.56 6.34 -15.36
CA ASN A 137 18.85 7.09 -14.32
C ASN A 137 19.49 6.92 -12.93
N ILE A 138 20.36 5.90 -12.74
CA ILE A 138 21.01 5.65 -11.45
C ILE A 138 21.92 6.83 -11.11
N THR A 139 21.70 7.42 -9.94
CA THR A 139 22.62 8.41 -9.37
C THR A 139 23.35 7.85 -8.15
N THR A 140 24.58 8.32 -7.97
CA THR A 140 25.33 8.11 -6.73
C THR A 140 24.81 9.03 -5.63
N ASP A 141 25.07 8.72 -4.37
CA ASP A 141 24.80 9.60 -3.22
C ASP A 141 25.20 11.08 -3.45
N ALA A 142 26.39 11.32 -4.00
CA ALA A 142 26.88 12.67 -4.29
C ALA A 142 26.03 13.46 -5.31
N ASN A 143 25.18 12.77 -6.06
CA ASN A 143 24.34 13.32 -7.13
C ASN A 143 22.84 13.01 -6.91
N ILE A 144 22.44 12.49 -5.74
CA ILE A 144 21.05 12.07 -5.49
C ILE A 144 20.05 13.23 -5.61
N ALA A 145 20.48 14.46 -5.33
CA ALA A 145 19.66 15.66 -5.53
C ALA A 145 19.35 15.98 -7.00
N ASN A 146 20.12 15.40 -7.94
CA ASN A 146 19.90 15.51 -9.39
C ASN A 146 19.23 14.26 -9.97
N HIS A 147 18.71 13.38 -9.12
CA HIS A 147 17.98 12.20 -9.58
C HIS A 147 16.71 12.61 -10.34
N VAL A 148 16.33 11.81 -11.33
CA VAL A 148 15.11 12.03 -12.09
C VAL A 148 13.88 11.84 -11.18
N GLY A 149 12.79 12.55 -11.47
CA GLY A 149 11.53 12.34 -10.75
C GLY A 149 11.10 10.85 -10.76
N THR A 150 10.71 10.35 -9.60
CA THR A 150 10.50 8.92 -9.35
C THR A 150 9.17 8.70 -8.64
N ALA A 151 8.43 7.66 -9.03
CA ALA A 151 7.32 7.11 -8.26
C ALA A 151 7.70 5.72 -7.71
N PHE A 152 7.03 5.27 -6.66
CA PHE A 152 7.07 3.88 -6.22
C PHE A 152 5.77 3.18 -6.56
N MET A 153 5.85 1.96 -7.07
CA MET A 153 4.67 1.15 -7.38
C MET A 153 4.55 0.03 -6.37
N GLU A 154 3.39 -0.04 -5.72
CA GLU A 154 3.01 -1.11 -4.81
C GLU A 154 1.86 -1.92 -5.41
N MET A 155 2.15 -3.16 -5.78
CA MET A 155 1.14 -4.13 -6.16
C MET A 155 0.57 -4.77 -4.89
N GLN A 156 -0.38 -4.08 -4.26
CA GLN A 156 -0.96 -4.42 -2.96
C GLN A 156 -2.02 -5.53 -3.05
N PHE A 157 -2.03 -6.40 -2.04
CA PHE A 157 -3.02 -7.46 -1.82
C PHE A 157 -3.71 -7.26 -0.48
N TYR A 158 -5.05 -7.21 -0.50
CA TYR A 158 -5.82 -6.87 0.69
C TYR A 158 -6.55 -8.08 1.30
N PRO A 159 -6.47 -8.27 2.63
CA PRO A 159 -7.08 -9.39 3.31
C PRO A 159 -8.61 -9.27 3.39
N PRO A 160 -9.34 -10.39 3.33
CA PRO A 160 -10.79 -10.38 3.51
C PRO A 160 -11.20 -10.25 4.98
N GLY A 161 -12.50 -10.07 5.20
CA GLY A 161 -13.16 -10.44 6.45
C GLY A 161 -13.47 -9.31 7.43
N TRP A 162 -12.93 -8.10 7.21
CA TRP A 162 -13.19 -6.96 8.10
C TRP A 162 -13.87 -5.79 7.39
N LYS A 163 -13.71 -4.56 7.89
CA LYS A 163 -14.36 -3.36 7.36
C LYS A 163 -13.92 -3.13 5.90
N LYS A 164 -14.89 -2.81 5.04
CA LYS A 164 -14.65 -2.65 3.60
C LYS A 164 -13.94 -1.33 3.24
N TRP A 165 -13.07 -1.39 2.24
CA TRP A 165 -12.44 -0.23 1.60
C TRP A 165 -13.48 0.78 1.08
N PRO A 166 -13.21 2.10 1.09
CA PRO A 166 -12.00 2.78 1.62
C PRO A 166 -12.03 3.06 3.13
N GLN A 167 -13.01 2.54 3.85
CA GLN A 167 -13.11 2.82 5.30
C GLN A 167 -12.24 1.89 6.15
N GLY A 168 -12.01 0.66 5.68
CA GLY A 168 -11.04 -0.26 6.27
C GLY A 168 -10.31 -1.01 5.17
N THR A 169 -9.72 -2.15 5.50
CA THR A 169 -8.75 -2.81 4.62
C THR A 169 -9.33 -3.87 3.67
N SER A 170 -10.54 -4.39 3.91
CA SER A 170 -11.04 -5.54 3.13
C SER A 170 -11.81 -5.15 1.86
N CYS A 171 -11.71 -5.94 0.78
CA CYS A 171 -12.62 -5.82 -0.38
C CYS A 171 -13.90 -6.65 -0.23
N ASP A 172 -13.78 -7.84 0.35
CA ASP A 172 -14.83 -8.86 0.42
C ASP A 172 -14.79 -9.56 1.77
N ALA A 173 -15.89 -10.23 2.12
CA ALA A 173 -15.99 -10.98 3.37
C ALA A 173 -15.05 -12.20 3.39
N THR A 174 -14.76 -12.79 2.22
CA THR A 174 -14.13 -14.13 2.14
C THR A 174 -13.01 -14.23 1.10
N ARG A 175 -12.83 -13.21 0.26
CA ARG A 175 -11.89 -13.25 -0.86
C ARG A 175 -10.93 -12.06 -0.83
N TRP A 176 -9.68 -12.36 -1.13
CA TRP A 176 -8.65 -11.38 -1.42
C TRP A 176 -8.97 -10.62 -2.70
N CYS A 177 -8.51 -9.38 -2.75
CA CYS A 177 -8.44 -8.57 -3.96
C CYS A 177 -7.02 -7.99 -4.04
N ALA A 178 -6.72 -7.35 -5.17
CA ALA A 178 -5.44 -6.68 -5.34
C ALA A 178 -5.62 -5.36 -6.09
N ALA A 179 -4.79 -4.36 -5.79
CA ALA A 179 -4.78 -3.07 -6.48
C ALA A 179 -3.36 -2.62 -6.80
N LEU A 180 -3.25 -1.95 -7.93
CA LEU A 180 -2.05 -1.25 -8.36
C LEU A 180 -2.07 0.17 -7.77
N ASN A 181 -1.09 0.46 -6.92
CA ASN A 181 -0.83 1.78 -6.36
C ASN A 181 0.46 2.32 -7.00
N ILE A 182 0.46 3.59 -7.38
CA ILE A 182 1.67 4.29 -7.83
C ILE A 182 1.73 5.61 -7.07
N ASP A 183 2.67 5.65 -6.14
CA ASP A 183 2.87 6.65 -5.11
C ASP A 183 3.95 7.62 -5.56
N SER A 184 3.63 8.90 -5.49
CA SER A 184 4.49 9.99 -5.96
C SER A 184 4.48 11.14 -4.97
N LEU A 185 5.65 11.70 -4.67
CA LEU A 185 5.76 12.88 -3.81
C LEU A 185 5.85 14.17 -4.63
N SER A 186 4.90 15.08 -4.48
CA SER A 186 4.83 16.34 -5.23
C SER A 186 5.66 17.46 -4.58
N ARG A 187 6.99 17.33 -4.65
CA ARG A 187 7.97 18.22 -3.98
C ARG A 187 9.20 18.49 -4.84
N ASP A 188 9.62 19.76 -4.91
CA ASP A 188 10.92 20.16 -5.48
C ASP A 188 11.92 20.43 -4.34
N TYR A 189 12.86 19.50 -4.17
CA TYR A 189 13.85 19.56 -3.11
C TYR A 189 14.84 20.71 -3.29
N PRO A 190 15.45 20.93 -4.47
CA PRO A 190 16.41 22.03 -4.62
C PRO A 190 15.82 23.41 -4.37
N GLY A 191 14.60 23.67 -4.85
CA GLY A 191 13.90 24.94 -4.69
C GLY A 191 13.18 25.11 -3.35
N GLY A 192 12.96 24.03 -2.60
CA GLY A 192 12.21 24.08 -1.35
C GLY A 192 10.74 24.42 -1.56
N LEU A 193 10.14 23.84 -2.60
CA LEU A 193 8.78 24.13 -3.02
C LEU A 193 7.92 22.88 -3.00
N ASP A 194 6.71 23.02 -2.49
CA ASP A 194 5.67 22.01 -2.57
C ASP A 194 4.63 22.38 -3.63
N LEU A 195 3.81 21.38 -4.00
CA LEU A 195 2.61 21.59 -4.79
C LEU A 195 1.74 22.69 -4.18
N ASN A 196 0.99 23.43 -4.98
CA ASN A 196 0.07 24.43 -4.42
C ASN A 196 -1.02 23.78 -3.52
N ALA A 197 -1.41 24.49 -2.47
CA ALA A 197 -2.39 24.00 -1.50
C ALA A 197 -3.78 23.68 -2.10
N THR A 198 -4.14 24.31 -3.24
CA THR A 198 -5.43 24.01 -3.90
C THR A 198 -5.41 22.60 -4.48
N CYS A 199 -4.31 22.20 -5.12
CA CYS A 199 -4.18 20.84 -5.66
C CYS A 199 -3.87 19.81 -4.56
N GLN A 200 -3.05 20.15 -3.55
CA GLN A 200 -2.85 19.26 -2.40
C GLN A 200 -4.16 18.89 -1.70
N ALA A 201 -5.12 19.81 -1.58
CA ALA A 201 -6.45 19.52 -1.02
C ALA A 201 -7.27 18.53 -1.85
N ILE A 202 -6.87 18.28 -3.10
CA ILE A 202 -7.49 17.31 -4.01
C ILE A 202 -6.67 16.02 -4.03
N THR A 203 -5.34 16.09 -4.19
CA THR A 203 -4.52 14.90 -4.47
C THR A 203 -3.73 14.38 -3.28
N GLY A 204 -3.52 15.19 -2.24
CA GLY A 204 -2.43 15.01 -1.28
C GLY A 204 -1.10 15.59 -1.80
N LEU A 205 -0.13 15.73 -0.89
CA LEU A 205 1.26 16.06 -1.25
C LEU A 205 1.96 14.82 -1.80
N GLU A 206 1.83 13.70 -1.10
CA GLU A 206 2.02 12.37 -1.66
C GLU A 206 0.68 11.94 -2.25
N TYR A 207 0.69 11.61 -3.54
CA TYR A 207 -0.50 11.28 -4.30
C TYR A 207 -0.39 9.89 -4.90
N VAL A 208 -1.54 9.22 -5.04
CA VAL A 208 -1.61 7.82 -5.46
C VAL A 208 -2.46 7.67 -6.71
N ASN A 209 -1.90 7.12 -7.78
CA ASN A 209 -2.72 6.52 -8.83
C ASN A 209 -3.19 5.14 -8.36
N PHE A 210 -4.50 4.88 -8.38
CA PHE A 210 -5.07 3.67 -7.81
C PHE A 210 -5.98 2.93 -8.80
N ALA A 211 -5.78 1.63 -8.97
CA ALA A 211 -6.77 0.79 -9.65
C ALA A 211 -6.75 -0.66 -9.15
N PHE A 212 -7.93 -1.21 -8.82
CA PHE A 212 -8.07 -2.65 -8.63
C PHE A 212 -7.68 -3.42 -9.89
N ILE A 213 -7.08 -4.60 -9.71
CA ILE A 213 -6.79 -5.52 -10.81
C ILE A 213 -8.11 -6.09 -11.31
N THR A 214 -8.49 -5.72 -12.53
CA THR A 214 -9.75 -6.16 -13.13
C THR A 214 -9.54 -7.36 -14.05
N ARG A 215 -10.60 -8.14 -14.27
CA ARG A 215 -10.54 -9.26 -15.22
C ARG A 215 -10.32 -8.81 -16.68
N SER A 216 -10.59 -7.54 -16.99
CA SER A 216 -10.49 -6.97 -18.34
C SER A 216 -9.29 -6.06 -18.57
N GLY A 217 -8.58 -5.65 -17.52
CA GLY A 217 -7.52 -4.64 -17.62
C GLY A 217 -8.01 -3.21 -17.77
N VAL A 218 -9.33 -2.99 -17.70
CA VAL A 218 -9.95 -1.66 -17.73
C VAL A 218 -10.27 -1.26 -16.30
N PRO A 219 -9.80 -0.09 -15.81
CA PRO A 219 -10.17 0.41 -14.50
C PRO A 219 -11.68 0.65 -14.37
N GLN A 220 -12.23 0.35 -13.21
CA GLN A 220 -13.65 0.56 -12.94
C GLN A 220 -14.05 2.04 -12.80
N ALA A 221 -13.08 2.90 -12.48
CA ALA A 221 -13.20 4.35 -12.37
C ALA A 221 -11.82 4.98 -12.62
N PRO A 222 -11.73 6.32 -12.83
CA PRO A 222 -10.45 6.98 -13.15
C PRO A 222 -9.37 6.69 -12.09
N PRO A 223 -8.19 6.18 -12.50
CA PRO A 223 -7.09 5.91 -11.57
C PRO A 223 -6.36 7.16 -11.08
N SER A 224 -6.25 8.22 -11.89
CA SER A 224 -5.43 9.38 -11.52
C SER A 224 -6.01 10.11 -10.30
N PRO A 225 -5.18 10.56 -9.35
CA PRO A 225 -5.63 11.20 -8.12
C PRO A 225 -6.41 12.52 -8.33
N VAL A 226 -6.20 13.21 -9.46
CA VAL A 226 -6.94 14.44 -9.81
C VAL A 226 -8.40 14.13 -10.15
N ASN A 227 -8.67 12.97 -10.76
CA ASN A 227 -9.96 12.60 -11.32
C ASN A 227 -10.64 11.46 -10.55
N SER A 228 -9.99 10.92 -9.53
CA SER A 228 -10.47 9.79 -8.77
C SER A 228 -11.76 10.14 -8.02
N THR A 229 -12.56 9.11 -7.80
CA THR A 229 -13.88 9.21 -7.16
C THR A 229 -13.99 8.12 -6.12
N LEU A 230 -15.06 8.12 -5.31
CA LEU A 230 -15.29 7.01 -4.38
C LEU A 230 -15.32 5.64 -5.07
N ALA A 231 -15.75 5.58 -6.34
CA ALA A 231 -15.75 4.34 -7.13
C ALA A 231 -14.34 3.87 -7.51
N THR A 232 -13.32 4.73 -7.53
CA THR A 232 -11.92 4.33 -7.73
C THR A 232 -11.48 3.36 -6.64
N PHE A 233 -11.95 3.59 -5.42
CA PHE A 233 -11.54 2.85 -4.22
C PHE A 233 -12.60 1.82 -3.77
N THR A 234 -13.81 1.83 -4.31
CA THR A 234 -14.84 0.85 -3.89
C THR A 234 -14.74 -0.44 -4.70
N ALA A 235 -14.21 -1.52 -4.12
CA ALA A 235 -14.10 -2.81 -4.80
C ALA A 235 -15.44 -3.30 -5.39
N ASN A 236 -15.40 -3.79 -6.63
CA ASN A 236 -16.52 -4.33 -7.37
C ASN A 236 -16.25 -5.77 -7.80
N PRO A 237 -16.75 -6.78 -7.07
CA PRO A 237 -16.55 -8.19 -7.40
C PRO A 237 -17.06 -8.60 -8.80
N ALA A 238 -17.94 -7.81 -9.42
CA ALA A 238 -18.42 -8.05 -10.79
C ALA A 238 -17.42 -7.63 -11.87
N VAL A 239 -16.35 -6.90 -11.53
CA VAL A 239 -15.30 -6.44 -12.44
C VAL A 239 -13.92 -6.89 -11.98
N ASP A 240 -13.65 -6.76 -10.69
CA ASP A 240 -12.35 -7.02 -10.07
C ASP A 240 -12.02 -8.50 -9.98
N LEU A 241 -10.74 -8.84 -10.10
CA LEU A 241 -10.24 -10.17 -9.81
C LEU A 241 -10.32 -10.42 -8.30
N MET A 242 -11.16 -11.38 -7.92
CA MET A 242 -11.26 -11.87 -6.54
C MET A 242 -10.57 -13.23 -6.44
N MET A 243 -9.78 -13.44 -5.39
CA MET A 243 -8.98 -14.65 -5.17
C MET A 243 -9.33 -15.26 -3.81
N ASN A 244 -9.34 -16.57 -3.69
CA ASN A 244 -9.64 -17.24 -2.43
C ASN A 244 -8.38 -17.33 -1.57
N SER A 245 -8.58 -17.38 -0.27
CA SER A 245 -7.52 -17.76 0.65
C SER A 245 -6.98 -19.16 0.33
N GLY A 246 -5.66 -19.32 0.39
CA GLY A 246 -4.96 -20.55 0.00
C GLY A 246 -4.72 -20.71 -1.50
N ASP A 247 -5.23 -19.81 -2.36
CA ASP A 247 -4.95 -19.87 -3.79
C ASP A 247 -3.45 -19.62 -4.05
N THR A 248 -2.91 -20.38 -5.02
CA THR A 248 -1.58 -20.11 -5.57
C THR A 248 -1.75 -19.23 -6.78
N ILE A 249 -1.06 -18.09 -6.79
CA ILE A 249 -1.12 -17.13 -7.87
C ILE A 249 0.29 -16.85 -8.44
N ILE A 250 0.32 -16.44 -9.70
CA ILE A 250 1.51 -15.94 -10.38
C ILE A 250 1.27 -14.47 -10.69
N THR A 251 2.13 -13.61 -10.15
CA THR A 251 2.14 -12.17 -10.43
C THR A 251 3.30 -11.89 -11.37
N THR A 252 3.02 -11.33 -12.54
CA THR A 252 4.05 -10.91 -13.51
C THR A 252 3.97 -9.40 -13.68
N MET A 253 5.11 -8.74 -13.51
CA MET A 253 5.27 -7.30 -13.75
C MET A 253 6.22 -7.15 -14.93
N LEU A 254 5.81 -6.42 -15.96
CA LEU A 254 6.62 -6.19 -17.15
C LEU A 254 6.31 -4.85 -17.80
N ASP A 255 7.35 -4.21 -18.36
CA ASP A 255 7.11 -3.04 -19.19
C ASP A 255 6.46 -3.38 -20.53
N THR A 256 5.71 -2.42 -21.07
CA THR A 256 5.10 -2.48 -22.41
C THR A 256 5.29 -1.17 -23.15
N SER A 257 4.86 -1.07 -24.41
CA SER A 257 4.92 0.21 -25.14
C SER A 257 3.98 1.30 -24.59
N HIS A 258 3.11 0.96 -23.63
CA HIS A 258 2.11 1.85 -23.03
C HIS A 258 2.17 1.83 -21.50
N GLY A 259 3.36 1.62 -20.93
CA GLY A 259 3.60 1.58 -19.50
C GLY A 259 3.60 0.16 -18.90
N LEU A 260 3.83 0.10 -17.60
CA LEU A 260 3.92 -1.09 -16.80
C LEU A 260 2.61 -1.88 -16.86
N ARG A 261 2.74 -3.17 -17.13
CA ARG A 261 1.65 -4.14 -17.06
C ARG A 261 1.86 -5.09 -15.89
N ILE A 262 0.80 -5.27 -15.12
CA ILE A 262 0.70 -6.31 -14.10
C ILE A 262 -0.29 -7.37 -14.58
N ASP A 263 0.11 -8.63 -14.58
CA ASP A 263 -0.76 -9.78 -14.79
C ASP A 263 -0.81 -10.61 -13.50
N ILE A 264 -2.02 -10.90 -13.02
CA ILE A 264 -2.26 -11.85 -11.93
C ILE A 264 -3.01 -13.04 -12.51
N ARG A 265 -2.39 -14.22 -12.39
CA ARG A 265 -3.00 -15.49 -12.75
C ARG A 265 -3.15 -16.37 -11.51
N ASP A 266 -4.37 -16.61 -11.10
CA ASP A 266 -4.68 -17.63 -10.11
C ASP A 266 -4.60 -19.00 -10.78
N VAL A 267 -3.57 -19.77 -10.42
CA VAL A 267 -3.34 -21.09 -11.01
C VAL A 267 -4.14 -22.18 -10.31
N THR A 268 -4.72 -21.89 -9.13
CA THR A 268 -5.63 -22.80 -8.44
C THR A 268 -6.99 -22.81 -9.14
N THR A 269 -7.58 -21.63 -9.39
CA THR A 269 -8.93 -21.53 -9.98
C THR A 269 -8.92 -21.37 -11.51
N GLY A 270 -7.78 -20.98 -12.08
CA GLY A 270 -7.64 -20.65 -13.50
C GLY A 270 -8.13 -19.25 -13.88
N GLN A 271 -8.56 -18.43 -12.91
CA GLN A 271 -8.93 -17.04 -13.15
C GLN A 271 -7.69 -16.16 -13.38
N SER A 272 -7.90 -15.02 -14.03
CA SER A 272 -6.85 -14.04 -14.25
C SER A 272 -7.42 -12.63 -14.36
N GLY A 273 -6.59 -11.66 -14.02
CA GLY A 273 -6.81 -10.24 -14.23
C GLY A 273 -5.50 -9.56 -14.56
N PHE A 274 -5.59 -8.34 -15.05
CA PHE A 274 -4.41 -7.55 -15.34
C PHE A 274 -4.72 -6.06 -15.18
N MET A 275 -3.68 -5.22 -15.21
CA MET A 275 -3.81 -3.77 -15.30
C MET A 275 -2.61 -3.22 -16.07
N VAL A 276 -2.82 -2.17 -16.85
CA VAL A 276 -1.74 -1.41 -17.52
C VAL A 276 -1.79 0.03 -17.02
N ALA A 277 -0.69 0.52 -16.45
CA ALA A 277 -0.53 1.87 -15.93
C ALA A 277 -0.36 2.89 -17.07
N SER A 278 -1.36 2.97 -17.94
CA SER A 278 -1.34 3.77 -19.18
C SER A 278 -2.24 5.00 -19.10
N ALA A 279 -1.89 6.02 -19.87
CA ALA A 279 -2.72 7.18 -20.15
C ALA A 279 -4.08 6.76 -20.73
N ALA A 280 -4.11 5.71 -21.56
CA ALA A 280 -5.33 5.16 -22.14
C ALA A 280 -6.28 4.55 -21.09
N ASN A 281 -5.74 3.99 -20.02
CA ASN A 281 -6.49 3.54 -18.85
C ASN A 281 -6.80 4.67 -17.85
N GLY A 282 -6.36 5.91 -18.13
CA GLY A 282 -6.64 7.07 -17.29
C GLY A 282 -5.66 7.27 -16.13
N PHE A 283 -4.52 6.59 -16.14
CA PHE A 283 -3.39 6.92 -15.27
C PHE A 283 -2.77 8.26 -15.69
N GLY A 284 -2.18 8.97 -14.73
CA GLY A 284 -1.51 10.23 -15.03
C GLY A 284 -0.74 10.81 -13.85
N GLN A 285 0.13 11.76 -14.18
CA GLN A 285 0.90 12.53 -13.22
C GLN A 285 0.10 13.74 -12.76
N VAL A 286 0.24 14.13 -11.50
CA VAL A 286 -0.25 15.43 -11.02
C VAL A 286 0.77 16.47 -11.45
N LYS A 287 0.37 17.43 -12.29
CA LYS A 287 1.27 18.51 -12.71
C LYS A 287 1.79 19.28 -11.49
N PHE A 288 3.10 19.31 -11.33
CA PHE A 288 3.76 20.10 -10.30
C PHE A 288 3.64 21.59 -10.63
N ALA A 289 2.79 22.27 -9.87
CA ALA A 289 2.58 23.71 -9.99
C ALA A 289 2.62 24.35 -8.60
N PRO A 290 3.78 24.88 -8.16
CA PRO A 290 3.90 25.47 -6.83
C PRO A 290 3.19 26.83 -6.75
N SER A 291 3.01 27.33 -5.52
CA SER A 291 2.49 28.68 -5.27
C SER A 291 3.27 29.75 -6.08
N PRO A 292 2.59 30.77 -6.63
CA PRO A 292 1.19 31.18 -6.41
C PRO A 292 0.17 30.52 -7.34
N SER A 293 0.53 29.45 -8.07
CA SER A 293 -0.45 28.71 -8.88
C SER A 293 -1.57 28.12 -8.02
N THR A 294 -2.74 27.94 -8.60
CA THR A 294 -3.85 27.15 -8.04
C THR A 294 -4.25 26.02 -8.99
N GLU A 295 -3.40 25.72 -9.97
CA GLU A 295 -3.67 24.71 -10.99
C GLU A 295 -3.65 23.31 -10.37
N CYS A 296 -4.59 22.47 -10.78
CA CYS A 296 -4.58 21.04 -10.49
C CYS A 296 -4.96 20.29 -11.75
N THR A 297 -3.93 19.83 -12.47
CA THR A 297 -4.08 19.26 -13.81
C THR A 297 -3.53 17.84 -13.81
N ASN A 298 -4.35 16.89 -14.28
CA ASN A 298 -3.88 15.56 -14.62
C ASN A 298 -3.13 15.62 -15.97
N ILE A 299 -1.90 15.10 -16.00
CA ILE A 299 -1.14 14.86 -17.22
C ILE A 299 -1.28 13.36 -17.52
N PRO A 300 -2.05 12.95 -18.55
CA PRO A 300 -2.13 11.54 -18.93
C PRO A 300 -0.73 11.00 -19.21
N TYR A 301 -0.38 9.88 -18.57
CA TYR A 301 0.98 9.35 -18.58
C TYR A 301 0.99 7.82 -18.62
N ASP A 302 1.92 7.28 -19.39
CA ASP A 302 2.26 5.86 -19.39
C ASP A 302 3.41 5.67 -18.39
N PHE A 303 3.13 5.07 -17.23
CA PHE A 303 4.15 4.87 -16.20
C PHE A 303 5.05 3.70 -16.57
N HIS A 304 6.35 3.96 -16.75
CA HIS A 304 7.33 2.93 -17.09
C HIS A 304 8.29 2.65 -15.93
N PRO A 305 8.78 1.41 -15.79
CA PRO A 305 9.88 1.10 -14.87
C PRO A 305 11.10 1.97 -15.14
N MET A 306 11.77 2.38 -14.07
CA MET A 306 12.88 3.32 -14.18
C MET A 306 14.19 2.64 -14.61
N TYR A 307 14.48 1.46 -14.07
CA TYR A 307 15.82 0.87 -14.13
C TYR A 307 15.87 -0.39 -15.00
N SER A 308 17.02 -0.63 -15.64
CA SER A 308 17.25 -1.86 -16.42
C SER A 308 17.60 -3.02 -15.51
N THR A 309 18.42 -2.76 -14.50
CA THR A 309 18.86 -3.72 -13.49
C THR A 309 18.32 -3.37 -12.11
N SER A 310 18.63 -4.18 -11.10
CA SER A 310 18.27 -3.88 -9.71
C SER A 310 19.49 -4.02 -8.81
N SER A 311 19.79 -2.95 -8.07
CA SER A 311 20.94 -2.86 -7.16
C SER A 311 20.62 -1.95 -5.98
N GLU A 312 21.55 -1.83 -5.05
CA GLU A 312 21.45 -0.93 -3.91
C GLU A 312 21.34 0.56 -4.29
N GLN A 313 21.65 0.91 -5.55
CA GLN A 313 21.52 2.27 -6.07
C GLN A 313 20.24 2.49 -6.88
N THR A 314 19.49 1.43 -7.19
CA THR A 314 18.18 1.56 -7.83
C THR A 314 17.16 1.77 -6.71
N ARG A 315 16.90 3.02 -6.34
CA ARG A 315 15.99 3.36 -5.24
C ARG A 315 15.10 4.55 -5.57
N VAL A 316 14.06 4.76 -4.76
CA VAL A 316 13.25 5.98 -4.75
C VAL A 316 13.90 7.01 -3.83
N PRO A 317 14.37 8.18 -4.32
CA PRO A 317 15.19 9.10 -3.52
C PRO A 317 14.47 9.84 -2.39
N TRP A 318 13.14 9.87 -2.42
CA TRP A 318 12.30 10.56 -1.44
C TRP A 318 11.63 9.60 -0.45
N ALA A 319 11.66 8.29 -0.70
CA ALA A 319 11.11 7.27 0.20
C ALA A 319 12.11 6.96 1.32
N ALA A 320 11.61 6.60 2.51
CA ALA A 320 12.42 6.16 3.63
C ALA A 320 13.28 4.96 3.22
N HIS A 321 12.60 3.92 2.73
CA HIS A 321 13.19 2.71 2.21
C HIS A 321 14.09 2.92 0.98
N SER A 322 14.95 1.93 0.74
CA SER A 322 15.87 1.89 -0.40
C SER A 322 15.35 1.04 -1.58
N TYR A 323 14.02 0.94 -1.71
CA TYR A 323 13.34 0.01 -2.61
C TYR A 323 13.54 0.27 -4.11
N ASN A 324 13.65 -0.85 -4.83
CA ASN A 324 13.16 -0.96 -6.21
C ASN A 324 12.36 -2.27 -6.34
N ILE A 325 13.03 -3.42 -6.51
CA ILE A 325 12.35 -4.71 -6.56
C ILE A 325 12.29 -5.31 -5.16
N ALA A 326 11.11 -5.28 -4.56
CA ALA A 326 10.89 -5.73 -3.19
C ALA A 326 9.59 -6.52 -3.02
N PHE A 327 9.54 -7.29 -1.95
CA PHE A 327 8.30 -7.65 -1.28
C PHE A 327 8.31 -6.97 0.09
N SER A 328 7.20 -6.36 0.49
CA SER A 328 7.00 -5.83 1.83
C SER A 328 5.61 -6.18 2.35
N ASP A 329 5.44 -6.03 3.65
CA ASP A 329 4.17 -6.18 4.36
C ASP A 329 3.98 -4.92 5.19
N GLU A 330 2.86 -4.23 4.99
CA GLU A 330 2.48 -3.11 5.84
C GLU A 330 1.97 -3.68 7.16
N ILE A 331 2.54 -3.25 8.29
CA ILE A 331 2.14 -3.70 9.63
C ILE A 331 1.83 -2.50 10.54
N GLY A 332 1.47 -2.77 11.80
CA GLY A 332 1.37 -1.70 12.81
C GLY A 332 0.10 -0.86 12.75
N HIS A 333 -1.02 -1.37 12.22
CA HIS A 333 -2.27 -0.60 12.13
C HIS A 333 -3.42 -1.11 12.99
N PHE A 334 -3.49 -2.41 13.28
CA PHE A 334 -4.65 -2.95 13.98
C PHE A 334 -4.41 -3.01 15.48
N ASP A 335 -5.31 -2.37 16.23
CA ASP A 335 -5.43 -2.62 17.65
C ASP A 335 -6.89 -2.85 18.10
N TYR A 336 -7.07 -3.64 19.15
CA TYR A 336 -8.38 -3.94 19.71
C TYR A 336 -8.93 -2.73 20.45
N CYS A 337 -10.24 -2.50 20.33
CA CYS A 337 -10.89 -1.46 21.12
C CYS A 337 -12.12 -2.01 21.85
N THR A 338 -12.14 -1.86 23.17
CA THR A 338 -13.25 -2.37 24.00
C THR A 338 -14.54 -1.58 23.85
N ALA A 339 -14.48 -0.30 23.44
CA ALA A 339 -15.66 0.51 23.20
C ALA A 339 -15.41 1.65 22.21
N THR A 340 -16.19 1.72 21.12
CA THR A 340 -16.17 2.82 20.15
C THR A 340 -17.57 3.21 19.65
N PRO A 341 -17.80 4.50 19.30
CA PRO A 341 -18.95 4.92 18.50
C PRO A 341 -19.04 4.24 17.12
N GLY A 342 -17.95 3.65 16.62
CA GLY A 342 -17.86 3.04 15.29
C GLY A 342 -17.78 4.09 14.18
N ASN A 343 -17.86 3.66 12.92
CA ASN A 343 -17.77 4.52 11.74
C ASN A 343 -16.48 5.37 11.68
N GLY A 344 -15.33 4.78 11.98
CA GLY A 344 -14.03 5.43 11.90
C GLY A 344 -13.79 6.47 12.99
N LYS A 345 -14.50 6.36 14.11
CA LYS A 345 -14.30 7.23 15.29
C LYS A 345 -13.29 6.59 16.22
N LYS A 346 -12.62 7.43 17.01
CA LYS A 346 -11.63 7.00 18.00
C LYS A 346 -12.16 6.00 19.02
N CYS A 347 -11.26 5.23 19.62
CA CYS A 347 -11.61 4.41 20.76
C CYS A 347 -12.02 5.28 21.95
N THR A 348 -12.91 4.74 22.79
CA THR A 348 -13.41 5.39 24.01
C THR A 348 -13.31 4.49 25.24
N GLY A 349 -12.88 3.25 25.04
CA GLY A 349 -12.62 2.28 26.09
C GLY A 349 -11.12 2.11 26.32
N SER A 350 -10.74 0.89 26.69
CA SER A 350 -9.37 0.41 26.60
C SER A 350 -9.02 -0.12 25.22
N GLU A 351 -7.76 0.05 24.86
CA GLU A 351 -7.12 -0.53 23.68
C GLU A 351 -6.37 -1.82 24.05
N GLY A 352 -5.70 -2.46 23.10
CA GLY A 352 -4.80 -3.58 23.34
C GLY A 352 -5.44 -4.97 23.40
N VAL A 353 -4.61 -5.98 23.22
CA VAL A 353 -4.98 -7.40 23.36
C VAL A 353 -5.34 -7.75 24.81
N ALA A 354 -6.11 -8.82 25.01
CA ALA A 354 -6.48 -9.25 26.36
C ALA A 354 -5.23 -9.59 27.20
N GLY A 355 -5.08 -8.91 28.35
CA GLY A 355 -3.90 -9.03 29.22
C GLY A 355 -2.93 -7.85 29.11
N ASP A 356 -3.10 -7.04 28.06
CA ASP A 356 -2.28 -5.89 27.71
C ASP A 356 -3.16 -4.67 27.43
N GLN A 357 -4.27 -4.57 28.17
CA GLN A 357 -5.26 -3.54 27.91
C GLN A 357 -4.93 -2.29 28.69
N GLU A 358 -4.75 -1.19 27.96
CA GLU A 358 -4.56 0.11 28.56
C GLU A 358 -5.56 1.13 28.05
N ARG A 359 -5.37 2.41 28.39
CA ARG A 359 -6.34 3.43 28.04
C ARG A 359 -6.00 4.02 26.68
N ALA A 360 -6.91 3.79 25.73
CA ALA A 360 -7.02 4.47 24.45
C ALA A 360 -6.50 5.91 24.45
N ASP A 361 -5.60 6.20 23.53
CA ASP A 361 -4.83 7.43 23.50
C ASP A 361 -5.10 8.28 22.21
N SER A 362 -4.10 8.98 21.67
CA SER A 362 -4.25 9.80 20.46
C SER A 362 -4.16 9.05 19.13
N GLU A 363 -3.52 7.89 19.08
CA GLU A 363 -3.29 7.14 17.83
C GLU A 363 -4.40 6.13 17.51
N ASP A 364 -5.24 5.89 18.51
CA ASP A 364 -6.29 4.92 18.58
C ASP A 364 -7.56 5.34 17.80
N LEU A 365 -7.37 5.48 16.47
CA LEU A 365 -8.27 6.10 15.50
C LEU A 365 -8.83 5.10 14.47
N PHE A 366 -9.78 5.58 13.66
CA PHE A 366 -10.41 4.79 12.60
C PHE A 366 -11.07 3.50 13.10
N CYS A 367 -11.72 3.55 14.28
CA CYS A 367 -12.28 2.36 14.89
C CYS A 367 -13.68 2.01 14.39
N TYR A 368 -13.92 0.70 14.30
CA TYR A 368 -15.16 0.10 13.85
C TYR A 368 -15.66 -0.94 14.84
N ARG A 369 -16.97 -1.05 14.95
CA ARG A 369 -17.61 -2.08 15.78
C ARG A 369 -17.56 -3.43 15.08
N ALA A 370 -17.59 -4.51 15.85
CA ALA A 370 -17.81 -5.86 15.36
C ALA A 370 -19.01 -5.98 14.40
N SER A 371 -20.09 -5.20 14.63
CA SER A 371 -21.28 -5.17 13.75
C SER A 371 -21.04 -4.54 12.38
N GLU A 372 -19.92 -3.83 12.19
CA GLU A 372 -19.54 -3.18 10.94
C GLU A 372 -18.52 -4.02 10.13
N SER A 373 -18.05 -5.12 10.71
CA SER A 373 -17.17 -6.08 10.04
C SER A 373 -17.93 -6.89 8.98
N SER A 374 -17.23 -7.31 7.91
CA SER A 374 -17.87 -8.05 6.82
C SER A 374 -18.01 -9.55 7.09
N LEU A 375 -17.17 -10.14 7.94
CA LEU A 375 -17.24 -11.55 8.33
C LEU A 375 -16.85 -11.79 9.78
N VAL A 376 -15.66 -11.34 10.18
CA VAL A 376 -15.06 -11.61 11.50
C VAL A 376 -15.51 -10.52 12.47
N PRO A 377 -16.34 -10.83 13.49
CA PRO A 377 -16.99 -9.82 14.32
C PRO A 377 -16.04 -9.28 15.39
N VAL A 378 -15.07 -8.46 14.99
CA VAL A 378 -14.07 -7.83 15.86
C VAL A 378 -14.27 -6.32 15.90
N THR A 379 -14.26 -5.75 17.11
CA THR A 379 -14.15 -4.31 17.32
C THR A 379 -12.67 -3.93 17.44
N GLY A 380 -12.23 -2.94 16.68
CA GLY A 380 -10.84 -2.50 16.67
C GLY A 380 -10.65 -1.22 15.86
N CYS A 381 -9.43 -0.71 15.92
CA CYS A 381 -8.93 0.50 15.31
C CYS A 381 -7.95 0.15 14.18
N GLN A 382 -7.76 1.09 13.24
CA GLN A 382 -6.92 0.89 12.05
C GLN A 382 -6.01 2.09 11.76
N GLY A 383 -5.88 3.01 12.71
CA GLY A 383 -4.86 4.06 12.64
C GLY A 383 -3.46 3.47 12.81
N THR A 384 -2.45 4.24 12.49
CA THR A 384 -1.07 3.94 12.87
C THR A 384 -0.99 3.67 14.38
N ASN A 385 -0.38 2.56 14.78
CA ASN A 385 -0.09 2.21 16.18
C ASN A 385 1.39 2.52 16.46
N GLY A 386 1.69 3.78 16.76
CA GLY A 386 3.01 4.27 17.19
C GLY A 386 3.36 3.91 18.64
N GLY A 387 2.42 3.32 19.39
CA GLY A 387 2.60 2.64 20.66
C GLY A 387 3.18 1.23 20.51
N PHE A 388 3.28 0.69 19.29
CA PHE A 388 3.96 -0.58 19.00
C PHE A 388 3.51 -1.79 19.84
N ASP A 389 2.25 -1.80 20.28
CA ASP A 389 1.64 -2.78 21.19
C ASP A 389 0.39 -3.44 20.58
N GLY A 390 -0.06 -2.98 19.40
CA GLY A 390 -1.15 -3.55 18.65
C GLY A 390 -0.89 -4.99 18.18
N VAL A 391 -1.90 -5.61 17.57
CA VAL A 391 -1.86 -7.02 17.15
C VAL A 391 -0.63 -7.41 16.31
N PRO A 392 -0.14 -6.58 15.37
CA PRO A 392 1.08 -6.88 14.61
C PRO A 392 2.35 -7.03 15.46
N TYR A 393 2.38 -6.47 16.68
CA TYR A 393 3.52 -6.50 17.59
C TYR A 393 3.39 -7.56 18.70
N LYS A 394 2.41 -8.46 18.56
CA LYS A 394 2.18 -9.59 19.47
C LYS A 394 2.55 -10.90 18.79
N PRO A 395 2.84 -11.98 19.55
CA PRO A 395 3.16 -13.30 19.00
C PRO A 395 1.91 -14.04 18.47
N LEU A 396 1.13 -13.36 17.64
CA LEU A 396 -0.11 -13.80 17.01
C LEU A 396 0.07 -14.06 15.51
N TRP A 397 1.31 -14.05 15.04
CA TRP A 397 1.69 -14.37 13.66
C TRP A 397 1.64 -15.89 13.41
N PRO A 398 1.63 -16.32 12.13
CA PRO A 398 1.61 -17.74 11.77
C PRO A 398 2.68 -18.56 12.51
N ASP A 399 2.24 -19.57 13.27
CA ASP A 399 3.08 -20.41 14.13
C ASP A 399 2.76 -21.92 13.98
N GLY A 400 1.98 -22.27 12.95
CA GLY A 400 1.50 -23.63 12.70
C GLY A 400 0.20 -24.00 13.43
N ASN A 401 -0.29 -23.19 14.38
CA ASN A 401 -1.61 -23.37 14.96
C ASN A 401 -2.69 -22.70 14.10
N THR A 402 -3.06 -23.35 12.99
CA THR A 402 -4.06 -22.81 12.05
C THR A 402 -5.50 -22.78 12.60
N ALA A 403 -5.71 -23.22 13.84
CA ALA A 403 -7.00 -23.05 14.51
C ALA A 403 -7.16 -21.62 15.07
N ASP A 404 -6.04 -20.95 15.39
CA ASP A 404 -6.03 -19.64 16.05
C ASP A 404 -5.24 -18.57 15.29
N HIS A 405 -4.31 -18.94 14.42
CA HIS A 405 -3.53 -17.97 13.66
C HIS A 405 -3.65 -18.21 12.15
N PRO A 406 -3.47 -17.17 11.32
CA PRO A 406 -3.42 -17.34 9.87
C PRO A 406 -2.31 -18.31 9.44
N THR A 407 -2.46 -18.90 8.26
CA THR A 407 -1.32 -19.50 7.56
C THR A 407 -0.38 -18.39 7.08
N PRO A 408 0.92 -18.64 6.90
CA PRO A 408 1.84 -17.63 6.39
C PRO A 408 1.55 -17.24 4.95
N VAL A 409 1.85 -15.98 4.60
CA VAL A 409 2.07 -15.59 3.21
C VAL A 409 3.31 -16.33 2.70
N LEU A 410 3.20 -17.02 1.57
CA LEU A 410 4.33 -17.73 0.97
C LEU A 410 4.65 -17.15 -0.40
N PHE A 411 5.86 -16.66 -0.62
CA PHE A 411 6.24 -16.10 -1.93
C PHE A 411 7.60 -16.60 -2.40
N SER A 412 7.80 -16.69 -3.72
CA SER A 412 9.12 -17.02 -4.27
C SER A 412 10.01 -15.80 -4.36
N SER A 413 11.33 -15.98 -4.46
CA SER A 413 12.16 -14.94 -5.08
C SER A 413 11.65 -14.59 -6.49
N PRO A 414 11.86 -13.36 -6.99
CA PRO A 414 11.48 -13.01 -8.33
C PRO A 414 12.36 -13.71 -9.36
N MET A 415 11.81 -13.92 -10.55
CA MET A 415 12.58 -14.28 -11.74
C MET A 415 12.48 -13.19 -12.79
N THR A 416 13.60 -12.85 -13.43
CA THR A 416 13.64 -11.92 -14.57
C THR A 416 14.01 -12.69 -15.84
N GLY A 417 13.12 -12.71 -16.84
CA GLY A 417 13.37 -13.46 -18.08
C GLY A 417 13.70 -14.95 -17.89
N GLY A 418 13.23 -15.57 -16.79
CA GLY A 418 13.57 -16.94 -16.42
C GLY A 418 14.90 -17.12 -15.68
N GLN A 419 15.55 -16.03 -15.25
CA GLN A 419 16.77 -16.02 -14.46
C GLN A 419 16.49 -15.60 -13.01
N ASN A 420 17.23 -16.19 -12.08
CA ASN A 420 17.15 -15.85 -10.65
C ASN A 420 17.87 -14.54 -10.34
N TYR A 421 17.38 -13.83 -9.31
CA TYR A 421 18.11 -12.73 -8.69
C TYR A 421 19.23 -13.32 -7.82
N GLY A 422 20.44 -12.80 -7.98
CA GLY A 422 21.64 -13.35 -7.33
C GLY A 422 21.79 -12.94 -5.87
N ARG A 423 21.15 -11.85 -5.45
CA ARG A 423 21.21 -11.33 -4.08
C ARG A 423 19.84 -10.95 -3.57
N ALA A 424 19.69 -11.03 -2.26
CA ALA A 424 18.54 -10.53 -1.53
C ALA A 424 19.03 -9.65 -0.37
N ALA A 425 18.14 -8.85 0.21
CA ALA A 425 18.39 -8.16 1.46
C ALA A 425 17.13 -8.16 2.33
N PHE A 426 17.32 -8.10 3.64
CA PHE A 426 16.27 -7.72 4.58
C PHE A 426 16.41 -6.23 4.87
N GLU A 427 15.29 -5.54 4.93
CA GLU A 427 15.21 -4.13 5.31
C GLU A 427 13.98 -3.91 6.20
N ALA A 428 14.09 -2.97 7.14
CA ALA A 428 12.99 -2.55 8.00
C ALA A 428 13.25 -1.08 8.36
N ASP A 429 12.25 -0.23 8.22
CA ASP A 429 12.34 1.21 8.42
C ASP A 429 12.07 1.63 9.89
N LEU A 430 12.29 0.71 10.84
CA LEU A 430 12.22 0.98 12.28
C LEU A 430 12.83 2.34 12.70
N PRO A 431 14.05 2.74 12.27
CA PRO A 431 14.60 4.04 12.64
C PRO A 431 13.75 5.25 12.20
N ARG A 432 12.99 5.10 11.11
CA ARG A 432 12.09 6.11 10.58
C ARG A 432 10.73 6.14 11.31
N ILE A 433 10.37 5.10 12.05
CA ILE A 433 9.10 5.04 12.79
C ILE A 433 9.29 5.09 14.33
N GLU A 434 10.51 4.88 14.83
CA GLU A 434 10.89 4.91 16.26
C GLU A 434 11.41 6.30 16.74
N PHE A 435 11.10 7.39 16.05
CA PHE A 435 11.61 8.72 16.45
C PHE A 435 10.59 9.51 17.28
N ALA A 436 11.07 10.55 17.96
CA ALA A 436 10.30 11.20 19.02
C ALA A 436 8.99 11.88 18.58
N ASP A 437 8.81 12.18 17.29
CA ASP A 437 7.57 12.79 16.79
C ASP A 437 6.55 11.73 16.30
N THR A 438 6.92 10.45 16.30
CA THR A 438 6.09 9.34 15.78
C THR A 438 5.65 8.37 16.86
N SER A 439 6.36 8.33 17.98
CA SER A 439 6.04 7.50 19.12
C SER A 439 6.40 8.21 20.41
N THR A 440 5.52 8.10 21.41
CA THR A 440 5.79 8.59 22.78
C THR A 440 7.02 7.91 23.39
N ALA A 441 7.35 6.69 22.93
CA ALA A 441 8.52 5.92 23.32
C ALA A 441 9.73 6.09 22.38
N GLY A 442 9.58 6.88 21.31
CA GLY A 442 10.59 7.04 20.27
C GLY A 442 11.87 7.70 20.79
N THR A 443 12.98 6.95 20.76
CA THR A 443 14.31 7.45 21.16
C THR A 443 15.32 7.51 20.01
N CYS A 444 14.93 7.06 18.80
CA CYS A 444 15.84 7.00 17.67
C CYS A 444 16.24 8.39 17.17
N ASN A 445 17.54 8.68 17.24
CA ASN A 445 18.14 9.83 16.60
C ASN A 445 18.58 9.44 15.18
N ARG A 446 17.74 9.76 14.19
CA ARG A 446 17.97 9.47 12.76
C ARG A 446 19.23 10.11 12.17
N THR A 447 19.89 11.05 12.86
CA THR A 447 21.17 11.65 12.41
C THR A 447 22.38 10.87 12.93
N THR A 448 22.35 10.44 14.18
CA THR A 448 23.50 9.79 14.86
C THR A 448 23.36 8.28 14.96
N GLY A 449 22.15 7.73 14.81
CA GLY A 449 21.80 6.33 15.03
C GLY A 449 21.65 5.96 16.52
N ALA A 450 21.82 6.90 17.45
CA ALA A 450 21.66 6.64 18.87
C ALA A 450 20.18 6.39 19.21
N GLY A 451 19.89 5.34 19.98
CA GLY A 451 18.53 5.01 20.43
C GLY A 451 17.68 4.23 19.44
N CYS A 452 18.14 4.01 18.21
CA CYS A 452 17.40 3.21 17.22
C CYS A 452 17.54 1.72 17.52
N THR A 453 16.44 0.97 17.48
CA THR A 453 16.36 -0.42 17.94
C THR A 453 15.76 -1.33 16.86
N LEU A 454 16.09 -2.63 16.91
CA LEU A 454 15.51 -3.64 16.00
C LEU A 454 14.16 -4.18 16.48
N ILE A 455 13.80 -3.86 17.71
CA ILE A 455 12.50 -4.15 18.32
C ILE A 455 12.04 -2.81 18.88
N PRO A 456 10.92 -2.25 18.38
CA PRO A 456 10.44 -0.96 18.84
C PRO A 456 10.06 -1.01 20.31
N ALA A 457 10.21 0.14 20.98
CA ALA A 457 9.70 0.33 22.33
C ALA A 457 8.21 0.65 22.24
N THR A 458 7.41 0.00 23.09
CA THR A 458 6.01 0.35 23.27
C THR A 458 5.86 1.61 24.09
N ASP A 459 4.68 2.22 24.12
CA ASP A 459 4.38 3.32 25.04
C ASP A 459 4.09 2.88 26.48
N ASP A 460 4.21 1.58 26.78
CA ASP A 460 4.15 1.04 28.14
C ASP A 460 5.36 1.46 28.99
N PRO A 461 5.14 1.95 30.23
CA PRO A 461 6.23 2.29 31.13
C PRO A 461 6.88 1.05 31.76
N ASP A 462 8.21 0.98 31.74
CA ASP A 462 8.99 -0.12 32.35
C ASP A 462 9.15 -0.02 33.88
N GLY A 463 8.60 1.03 34.49
CA GLY A 463 8.72 1.34 35.93
C GLY A 463 10.06 1.93 36.37
N SER A 464 11.03 2.08 35.45
CA SER A 464 12.33 2.72 35.65
C SER A 464 12.44 4.11 35.01
N GLY A 465 11.37 4.54 34.33
CA GLY A 465 11.30 5.80 33.59
C GLY A 465 11.66 5.63 32.11
N GLY A 466 11.76 4.39 31.63
CA GLY A 466 11.82 4.04 30.21
C GLY A 466 10.56 3.30 29.78
N PHE A 467 10.68 2.63 28.64
CA PHE A 467 9.59 1.97 27.95
C PHE A 467 9.90 0.50 27.70
N VAL A 468 8.86 -0.35 27.64
CA VAL A 468 9.01 -1.78 27.41
C VAL A 468 9.23 -2.06 25.92
N PRO A 469 10.10 -2.99 25.50
CA PRO A 469 10.15 -3.42 24.09
C PRO A 469 8.87 -4.15 23.68
N ALA A 470 8.46 -4.01 22.43
CA ALA A 470 7.38 -4.79 21.83
C ALA A 470 7.61 -6.30 22.03
N ASP A 471 6.52 -7.03 22.30
CA ASP A 471 6.57 -8.47 22.56
C ASP A 471 7.08 -9.26 21.34
N PHE A 472 6.84 -8.74 20.15
CA PHE A 472 7.15 -9.38 18.89
C PHE A 472 7.35 -8.37 17.76
N TYR A 473 8.24 -8.68 16.83
CA TYR A 473 8.35 -8.01 15.54
C TYR A 473 8.49 -9.09 14.47
N PRO A 474 7.73 -9.05 13.36
CA PRO A 474 7.76 -10.11 12.37
C PRO A 474 9.13 -10.22 11.70
N PHE A 475 9.49 -11.44 11.33
CA PHE A 475 10.73 -11.74 10.63
C PHE A 475 10.45 -12.67 9.45
N PHE A 476 11.16 -12.42 8.36
CA PHE A 476 11.26 -13.34 7.24
C PHE A 476 11.94 -14.66 7.60
N SER A 477 11.50 -15.72 6.95
CA SER A 477 12.12 -17.04 6.98
C SER A 477 11.95 -17.70 5.61
N ILE A 478 12.58 -18.87 5.42
CA ILE A 478 12.39 -19.67 4.21
C ILE A 478 11.89 -21.08 4.51
N ALA A 479 11.08 -21.60 3.61
CA ALA A 479 10.61 -22.98 3.57
C ALA A 479 11.13 -23.70 2.33
N SER A 480 11.39 -24.99 2.49
CA SER A 480 11.55 -25.91 1.37
C SER A 480 10.20 -26.50 1.00
N SER A 481 9.74 -26.28 -0.23
CA SER A 481 8.53 -26.91 -0.76
C SER A 481 8.85 -27.84 -1.93
N SER A 482 7.89 -28.69 -2.31
CA SER A 482 7.98 -29.48 -3.55
C SER A 482 8.12 -28.63 -4.81
N SER A 483 7.81 -27.33 -4.73
CA SER A 483 7.87 -26.36 -5.84
C SER A 483 9.12 -25.47 -5.81
N GLY A 484 10.09 -25.76 -4.92
CA GLY A 484 11.26 -24.92 -4.70
C GLY A 484 11.22 -24.17 -3.37
N CYS A 485 12.17 -23.27 -3.17
CA CYS A 485 12.25 -22.44 -1.98
C CYS A 485 11.18 -21.32 -2.00
N LEU A 486 10.57 -21.05 -0.85
CA LEU A 486 9.63 -19.95 -0.64
C LEU A 486 10.02 -19.17 0.61
N TRP A 487 9.84 -17.85 0.56
CA TRP A 487 9.88 -16.94 1.69
C TRP A 487 8.56 -16.97 2.46
N LEU A 488 8.66 -16.67 3.75
CA LEU A 488 7.54 -16.47 4.68
C LEU A 488 7.83 -15.21 5.48
N LEU A 489 6.79 -14.57 6.01
CA LEU A 489 6.92 -13.49 6.98
C LEU A 489 6.03 -13.77 8.21
N GLY A 490 6.55 -13.43 9.38
CA GLY A 490 5.85 -13.56 10.65
C GLY A 490 6.76 -14.21 11.66
N ASN A 491 6.57 -15.52 11.88
CA ASN A 491 7.27 -16.29 12.90
C ASN A 491 7.80 -17.63 12.33
N ASP A 492 8.46 -18.41 13.18
CA ASP A 492 8.77 -19.81 12.92
C ASP A 492 7.48 -20.64 12.83
N VAL A 493 7.27 -21.27 11.69
CA VAL A 493 6.18 -22.24 11.47
C VAL A 493 6.74 -23.67 11.55
N PRO A 494 6.40 -24.45 12.58
CA PRO A 494 6.89 -25.82 12.77
C PRO A 494 6.60 -26.72 11.56
N GLY A 495 7.63 -27.44 11.10
CA GLY A 495 7.53 -28.34 9.95
C GLY A 495 7.50 -27.63 8.58
N VAL A 496 7.52 -26.30 8.55
CA VAL A 496 7.56 -25.48 7.34
C VAL A 496 8.85 -24.67 7.26
N THR A 497 9.19 -23.97 8.34
CA THR A 497 10.39 -23.12 8.40
C THR A 497 11.66 -23.97 8.39
N THR A 498 12.57 -23.62 7.50
CA THR A 498 13.86 -24.31 7.31
C THR A 498 15.06 -23.44 7.69
N ASN A 499 14.91 -22.11 7.63
CA ASN A 499 15.89 -21.15 8.10
C ASN A 499 15.17 -19.84 8.43
N ASP A 500 15.38 -19.33 9.65
CA ASP A 500 14.81 -18.10 10.20
C ASP A 500 15.79 -16.92 10.17
N PHE A 501 17.01 -17.15 9.65
CA PHE A 501 18.09 -16.19 9.56
C PHE A 501 18.47 -15.50 10.89
N GLY A 502 18.19 -16.15 12.02
CA GLY A 502 18.39 -15.55 13.34
C GLY A 502 17.29 -14.55 13.73
N LYS A 503 16.10 -14.68 13.15
CA LYS A 503 14.89 -13.90 13.47
C LYS A 503 15.12 -12.41 13.19
N ASN A 504 14.77 -11.52 14.11
CA ASN A 504 14.94 -10.07 13.95
C ASN A 504 16.39 -9.64 13.70
N ALA A 505 17.39 -10.43 14.12
CA ALA A 505 18.80 -10.13 13.82
C ALA A 505 19.11 -10.13 12.31
N GLN A 506 18.24 -10.71 11.49
CA GLN A 506 18.40 -10.75 10.04
C GLN A 506 18.38 -9.37 9.39
N TYR A 507 17.66 -8.39 9.95
CA TYR A 507 17.57 -7.03 9.42
C TYR A 507 18.92 -6.29 9.52
N GLY A 508 19.84 -6.79 10.35
CA GLY A 508 21.24 -6.35 10.35
C GLY A 508 21.46 -5.04 11.08
N SER A 509 22.21 -4.14 10.45
CA SER A 509 22.67 -2.90 11.08
C SER A 509 22.00 -1.68 10.46
N LEU A 510 21.99 -0.58 11.21
CA LEU A 510 21.54 0.72 10.74
C LEU A 510 22.17 1.07 9.38
N LEU A 511 21.32 1.44 8.44
CA LEU A 511 21.64 1.86 7.11
C LEU A 511 21.57 3.38 7.05
N LYS A 512 22.72 4.02 6.80
CA LYS A 512 22.78 5.46 6.54
C LYS A 512 22.56 5.71 5.05
N LEU A 513 21.48 6.40 4.72
CA LEU A 513 21.15 6.79 3.36
C LEU A 513 21.35 8.28 3.15
N THR A 514 21.69 8.65 1.92
CA THR A 514 21.79 10.04 1.48
C THR A 514 20.48 10.43 0.77
N TYR A 515 19.94 11.59 1.12
CA TYR A 515 18.68 12.15 0.62
C TYR A 515 18.92 13.57 0.09
N PRO A 516 18.15 14.04 -0.90
CA PRO A 516 18.11 15.44 -1.26
C PRO A 516 17.67 16.29 -0.05
N LEU A 517 18.24 17.48 0.15
CA LEU A 517 17.82 18.38 1.23
C LEU A 517 16.78 19.39 0.72
N PHE A 518 15.61 19.44 1.35
CA PHE A 518 14.54 20.37 0.98
C PHE A 518 14.97 21.83 1.19
N GLY A 519 14.84 22.65 0.15
CA GLY A 519 15.36 24.02 0.12
C GLY A 519 16.89 24.12 0.09
N GLY A 520 17.59 23.01 -0.12
CA GLY A 520 19.05 22.91 -0.02
C GLY A 520 19.82 23.35 -1.25
N GLY A 521 19.16 23.80 -2.33
CA GLY A 521 19.83 24.22 -3.58
C GLY A 521 20.67 23.13 -4.24
N GLY A 522 20.27 21.85 -4.09
CA GLY A 522 21.02 20.69 -4.56
C GLY A 522 21.94 20.05 -3.51
N ALA A 523 21.96 20.58 -2.28
CA ALA A 523 22.59 19.90 -1.15
C ALA A 523 21.85 18.61 -0.77
N THR A 524 22.54 17.77 -0.01
CA THR A 524 22.02 16.49 0.48
C THR A 524 22.12 16.41 1.99
N THR A 525 21.26 15.60 2.59
CA THR A 525 21.33 15.21 4.00
C THR A 525 21.54 13.71 4.12
N GLN A 526 21.95 13.24 5.30
CA GLN A 526 22.04 11.82 5.59
C GLN A 526 21.18 11.46 6.79
N ARG A 527 20.48 10.33 6.69
CA ARG A 527 19.61 9.81 7.74
C ARG A 527 19.77 8.30 7.87
N PHE A 528 19.58 7.81 9.09
CA PHE A 528 19.29 6.42 9.37
C PHE A 528 17.78 6.28 9.36
N ASN A 529 17.24 5.73 8.28
CA ASN A 529 15.82 5.42 8.16
C ASN A 529 15.58 3.91 8.25
N ASP A 530 16.60 3.09 8.00
CA ASP A 530 16.43 1.64 7.92
C ASP A 530 17.49 0.87 8.71
N PHE A 531 17.18 -0.38 9.04
CA PHE A 531 18.17 -1.45 9.19
C PHE A 531 18.28 -2.22 7.88
N ARG A 532 19.48 -2.65 7.50
CA ARG A 532 19.65 -3.51 6.32
C ARG A 532 20.74 -4.56 6.46
N ASN A 533 20.47 -5.73 5.89
CA ASN A 533 21.45 -6.80 5.69
C ASN A 533 21.35 -7.38 4.28
N ILE A 534 22.47 -7.39 3.55
CA ILE A 534 22.53 -7.89 2.17
C ILE A 534 23.21 -9.25 2.15
N MET A 535 22.62 -10.19 1.41
CA MET A 535 23.12 -11.57 1.29
C MET A 535 23.06 -12.09 -0.14
N THR A 536 23.75 -13.22 -0.38
CA THR A 536 23.45 -14.03 -1.58
C THR A 536 22.03 -14.55 -1.46
N ASN A 537 21.26 -14.54 -2.55
CA ASN A 537 19.87 -14.99 -2.50
C ASN A 537 19.80 -16.44 -1.98
N PRO A 538 19.26 -16.66 -0.76
CA PRO A 538 19.21 -18.00 -0.17
C PRO A 538 18.08 -18.84 -0.75
N CYS A 539 17.17 -18.22 -1.51
CA CYS A 539 15.91 -18.81 -1.95
C CYS A 539 15.67 -18.64 -3.47
N PRO A 540 16.62 -19.04 -4.34
CA PRO A 540 16.40 -18.99 -5.78
C PRO A 540 15.26 -19.94 -6.18
N ARG A 541 14.50 -19.55 -7.21
CA ARG A 541 13.35 -20.29 -7.74
C ARG A 541 13.75 -21.33 -8.77
#